data_AF-A0A938GSJ5-F1
#
_entry.id   AF-A0A938GSJ5-F1
#
_cell.length_a   1.000
_cell.length_b   1.000
_cell.length_c   1.000
_cell.angle_alpha   90.00
_cell.angle_beta   90.00
_cell.angle_gamma   90.00
#
_symmetry.space_group_name_H-M   'P 1'
#
loop_
_entity.id
_entity.type
_entity.pdbx_description
1 polymer ?
#
loop_
_entity_poly.entity_id
_entity_poly.type
_entity_poly.pdbx_seq_one_letter_code
_entity_poly.pdbx_strand_id
1 'polypeptide(L)'
;MNNNVVIPKSVIIYGVCVPLAMLMGYLLTTPLDMITLLSVMLVLGLLLVPIFLKWHHAMLIVSWNAVVNAFFLPGQPRVWMVLACASLGFSILQRIMNKKMRLLNVRAVTLPLIALAIVILVTAQLRGGIGLTSMGGGSFGGRKYFEALLAILGFFALSWQKVPPHRAALYVGLFFLAGLTHAISNLAYASGVYWLFWIFPVDYAVAQIQADYSVQDRAFLRLSGVAFACMAPFCFVLARYGVRGSLDFTRNFSFSPFRFRGGFEINQPWRLMALIGAVAVSTYGGFRSVPVLMGLIFIVQFFLERLYKTKLLFMLLGLGFLTAGALLPFSDRLPLGVQRAISFLPVKVNPSVSYDAWAS
;
A
#
# COMPACT_ATOMS: atom_id res chain seq x y z
N MET A 1 40.78 15.42 -45.54
CA MET A 1 39.83 14.30 -45.68
C MET A 1 39.26 14.01 -44.30
N ASN A 2 38.05 14.48 -44.00
CA ASN A 2 37.43 14.36 -42.69
C ASN A 2 36.47 13.15 -42.73
N ASN A 3 37.00 11.95 -42.52
CA ASN A 3 36.19 10.73 -42.47
C ASN A 3 35.48 10.66 -41.11
N ASN A 4 34.29 11.27 -41.04
CA ASN A 4 33.33 10.94 -40.01
C ASN A 4 32.89 9.49 -40.25
N VAL A 5 33.51 8.54 -39.54
CA VAL A 5 33.07 7.15 -39.51
C VAL A 5 31.69 7.14 -38.84
N VAL A 6 30.63 7.14 -39.65
CA VAL A 6 29.26 6.99 -39.17
C VAL A 6 29.05 5.51 -38.88
N ILE A 7 29.43 5.08 -37.67
CA ILE A 7 29.13 3.73 -37.22
C ILE A 7 27.61 3.56 -37.21
N PRO A 8 27.05 2.54 -37.90
CA PRO A 8 25.61 2.31 -37.89
C PRO A 8 25.13 2.06 -36.46
N LYS A 9 24.09 2.78 -36.02
CA LYS A 9 23.52 2.64 -34.66
C LYS A 9 23.16 1.19 -34.34
N SER A 10 22.76 0.40 -35.35
CA SER A 10 22.50 -1.03 -35.22
C SER A 10 23.72 -1.82 -34.77
N VAL A 11 24.91 -1.56 -35.31
CA VAL A 11 26.15 -2.27 -34.96
C VAL A 11 26.57 -1.97 -33.51
N ILE A 12 26.38 -0.74 -33.05
CA ILE A 12 26.64 -0.36 -31.64
C ILE A 12 25.65 -1.07 -30.71
N ILE A 13 24.37 -1.08 -31.08
CA ILE A 13 23.32 -1.73 -30.28
C ILE A 13 23.56 -3.24 -30.20
N TYR A 14 23.79 -3.93 -31.33
CA TYR A 14 24.07 -5.36 -31.34
C TYR A 14 25.42 -5.71 -30.69
N GLY A 15 26.45 -4.88 -30.89
CA GLY A 15 27.78 -5.07 -30.31
C GLY A 15 27.81 -4.93 -28.78
N VAL A 16 26.88 -4.19 -28.18
CA VAL A 16 26.73 -4.10 -26.72
C VAL A 16 25.69 -5.09 -26.19
N CYS A 17 24.55 -5.25 -26.86
CA CYS A 17 23.46 -6.11 -26.39
C CYS A 17 23.81 -7.60 -26.43
N VAL A 18 24.53 -8.08 -27.45
CA VAL A 18 24.85 -9.51 -27.59
C VAL A 18 25.82 -10.01 -26.50
N PRO A 19 26.94 -9.32 -26.22
CA PRO A 19 27.81 -9.70 -25.11
C PRO A 19 27.13 -9.58 -23.75
N LEU A 20 26.31 -8.55 -23.55
CA LEU A 20 25.54 -8.35 -22.32
C LEU A 20 24.54 -9.50 -22.11
N ALA A 21 23.87 -9.97 -23.16
CA ALA A 21 22.95 -11.10 -23.11
C ALA A 21 23.67 -12.43 -22.81
N MET A 22 24.86 -12.67 -23.41
CA MET A 22 25.67 -13.84 -23.10
C MET A 22 26.16 -13.82 -21.64
N LEU A 23 26.62 -12.67 -21.15
CA LEU A 23 27.07 -12.50 -19.76
C LEU A 23 25.91 -12.69 -18.77
N MET A 24 24.72 -12.17 -19.09
CA MET A 24 23.50 -12.43 -18.32
C MET A 24 23.13 -13.92 -18.30
N GLY A 25 23.21 -14.60 -19.44
CA GLY A 25 22.97 -16.05 -19.54
C GLY A 25 23.95 -16.85 -18.68
N TYR A 26 25.24 -16.50 -18.70
CA TYR A 26 26.25 -17.12 -17.85
C TYR A 26 25.99 -16.91 -16.35
N LEU A 27 25.70 -15.69 -15.93
CA LEU A 27 25.40 -15.37 -14.53
C LEU A 27 24.13 -16.05 -14.00
N LEU A 28 23.16 -16.36 -14.86
CA LEU A 28 21.96 -17.11 -14.49
C LEU A 28 22.22 -18.61 -14.28
N THR A 29 23.33 -19.14 -14.81
CA THR A 29 23.71 -20.56 -14.66
C THR A 29 24.59 -20.83 -13.44
N THR A 30 25.20 -19.79 -12.86
CA THR A 30 25.95 -19.89 -11.60
C THR A 30 24.98 -19.99 -10.41
N PRO A 31 25.38 -20.65 -9.30
CA PRO A 31 24.56 -20.68 -8.08
C PRO A 31 24.16 -19.26 -7.63
N LEU A 32 22.99 -19.15 -6.99
CA LEU A 32 22.36 -17.90 -6.55
C LEU A 32 23.13 -17.22 -5.39
N ASP A 33 24.38 -16.86 -5.63
CA ASP A 33 25.16 -16.02 -4.74
C ASP A 33 24.65 -14.57 -4.78
N MET A 34 24.77 -13.87 -3.65
CA MET A 34 24.28 -12.49 -3.53
C MET A 34 24.93 -11.56 -4.58
N ILE A 35 26.19 -11.83 -4.96
CA ILE A 35 26.94 -11.05 -5.94
C ILE A 35 26.41 -11.29 -7.37
N THR A 36 26.07 -12.53 -7.72
CA THR A 36 25.51 -12.87 -9.04
C THR A 36 24.09 -12.32 -9.16
N LEU A 37 23.28 -12.38 -8.10
CA LEU A 37 21.97 -11.74 -8.06
C LEU A 37 22.08 -10.21 -8.23
N LEU A 38 23.00 -9.56 -7.51
CA LEU A 38 23.17 -8.11 -7.56
C LEU A 38 23.66 -7.65 -8.94
N SER A 39 24.57 -8.36 -9.57
CA SER A 39 25.07 -8.02 -10.91
C SER A 39 23.99 -8.18 -11.99
N VAL A 40 23.23 -9.29 -11.96
CA VAL A 40 22.07 -9.51 -12.84
C VAL A 40 21.02 -8.40 -12.68
N MET A 41 20.69 -8.03 -11.42
CA MET A 41 19.74 -6.97 -11.14
C MET A 41 20.23 -5.58 -11.56
N LEU A 42 21.54 -5.31 -11.46
CA LEU A 42 22.13 -4.05 -11.92
C LEU A 42 22.02 -3.93 -13.44
N VAL A 43 22.33 -4.99 -14.18
CA VAL A 43 22.21 -5.03 -15.63
C VAL A 43 20.75 -4.88 -16.07
N LEU A 44 19.83 -5.61 -15.45
CA LEU A 44 18.39 -5.46 -15.70
C LEU A 44 17.89 -4.05 -15.34
N GLY A 45 18.35 -3.50 -14.23
CA GLY A 45 18.04 -2.14 -13.80
C GLY A 45 18.47 -1.10 -14.83
N LEU A 46 19.68 -1.25 -15.38
CA LEU A 46 20.22 -0.38 -16.43
C LEU A 46 19.40 -0.46 -17.72
N LEU A 47 18.97 -1.67 -18.12
CA LEU A 47 18.09 -1.87 -19.27
C LEU A 47 16.69 -1.28 -19.06
N LEU A 48 16.21 -1.21 -17.81
CA LEU A 48 14.91 -0.64 -17.45
C LEU A 48 14.95 0.88 -17.22
N VAL A 49 16.13 1.53 -17.19
CA VAL A 49 16.27 2.99 -17.06
C VAL A 49 15.35 3.78 -18.00
N PRO A 50 15.23 3.50 -19.31
CA PRO A 50 14.34 4.27 -20.19
C PRO A 50 12.86 4.14 -19.78
N ILE A 51 12.45 2.98 -19.26
CA ILE A 51 11.09 2.75 -18.76
C ILE A 51 10.89 3.53 -17.46
N PHE A 52 11.86 3.47 -16.54
CA PHE A 52 11.82 4.25 -15.30
C PHE A 52 11.79 5.76 -15.57
N LEU A 53 12.63 6.28 -16.46
CA LEU A 53 12.62 7.71 -16.81
C LEU A 53 11.23 8.17 -17.30
N LYS A 54 10.53 7.34 -18.08
CA LYS A 54 9.20 7.67 -18.59
C LYS A 54 8.08 7.51 -17.55
N TRP A 55 8.18 6.52 -16.66
CA TRP A 55 7.06 6.10 -15.80
C TRP A 55 7.34 6.16 -14.29
N HIS A 56 8.48 6.69 -13.84
CA HIS A 56 8.89 6.70 -12.43
C HIS A 56 7.83 7.29 -11.49
N HIS A 57 7.20 8.41 -11.84
CA HIS A 57 6.13 8.98 -11.01
C HIS A 57 4.91 8.07 -10.90
N ALA A 58 4.52 7.40 -12.00
CA ALA A 58 3.40 6.47 -11.97
C ALA A 58 3.72 5.23 -11.16
N MET A 59 4.89 4.64 -11.38
CA MET A 59 5.36 3.49 -10.61
C MET A 59 5.46 3.82 -9.12
N LEU A 60 5.94 5.02 -8.76
CA LEU A 60 5.99 5.46 -7.37
C LEU A 60 4.58 5.51 -6.76
N ILE A 61 3.60 6.10 -7.44
CA ILE A 61 2.20 6.18 -6.96
C ILE A 61 1.60 4.77 -6.76
N VAL A 62 1.79 3.86 -7.72
CA VAL A 62 1.28 2.48 -7.60
C VAL A 62 1.98 1.76 -6.45
N SER A 63 3.30 1.86 -6.35
CA SER A 63 4.08 1.16 -5.33
C SER A 63 3.85 1.69 -3.92
N TRP A 64 3.42 2.95 -3.76
CA TRP A 64 3.34 3.64 -2.46
C TRP A 64 2.48 2.89 -1.44
N ASN A 65 1.35 2.37 -1.92
CA ASN A 65 0.41 1.60 -1.10
C ASN A 65 0.56 0.08 -1.35
N ALA A 66 1.48 -0.32 -2.22
CA ALA A 66 1.74 -1.73 -2.51
C ALA A 66 2.66 -2.31 -1.44
N VAL A 67 2.36 -3.53 -1.01
CA VAL A 67 3.18 -4.29 -0.07
C VAL A 67 4.11 -5.21 -0.83
N VAL A 68 5.11 -4.64 -1.47
CA VAL A 68 6.11 -5.39 -2.22
C VAL A 68 7.49 -5.07 -1.67
N ASN A 69 8.28 -6.10 -1.39
CA ASN A 69 9.66 -6.00 -0.94
C ASN A 69 10.62 -6.10 -2.13
N ALA A 70 11.69 -5.29 -2.07
CA ALA A 70 12.85 -5.45 -2.92
C ALA A 70 13.75 -6.55 -2.32
N PHE A 71 13.39 -7.81 -2.59
CA PHE A 71 14.01 -9.02 -2.01
C PHE A 71 15.53 -9.13 -2.22
N PHE A 72 16.03 -8.49 -3.27
CA PHE A 72 17.44 -8.51 -3.66
C PHE A 72 18.31 -7.51 -2.87
N LEU A 73 17.72 -6.60 -2.11
CA LEU A 73 18.45 -5.63 -1.30
C LEU A 73 18.57 -6.10 0.17
N PRO A 74 19.73 -5.85 0.82
CA PRO A 74 19.88 -6.15 2.24
C PRO A 74 18.84 -5.37 3.06
N GLY A 75 18.21 -6.06 4.00
CA GLY A 75 17.12 -5.50 4.81
C GLY A 75 15.75 -5.44 4.14
N GLN A 76 15.61 -6.01 2.93
CA GLN A 76 14.34 -6.17 2.20
C GLN A 76 13.44 -4.92 2.25
N PRO A 77 13.96 -3.73 1.87
CA PRO A 77 13.16 -2.52 1.88
C PRO A 77 11.96 -2.65 0.95
N ARG A 78 10.88 -1.94 1.26
CA ARG A 78 9.70 -1.91 0.41
C ARG A 78 10.03 -1.23 -0.92
N VAL A 79 9.44 -1.69 -2.01
CA VAL A 79 9.70 -1.20 -3.38
C VAL A 79 9.45 0.31 -3.50
N TRP A 80 8.46 0.86 -2.80
CA TRP A 80 8.21 2.31 -2.80
C TRP A 80 9.40 3.12 -2.28
N MET A 81 10.20 2.58 -1.36
CA MET A 81 11.38 3.26 -0.81
C MET A 81 12.47 3.39 -1.87
N VAL A 82 12.71 2.29 -2.60
CA VAL A 82 13.67 2.25 -3.71
C VAL A 82 13.21 3.20 -4.82
N LEU A 83 11.93 3.15 -5.17
CA LEU A 83 11.34 4.03 -6.18
C LEU A 83 11.32 5.49 -5.74
N ALA A 84 11.16 5.80 -4.45
CA ALA A 84 11.24 7.17 -3.94
C ALA A 84 12.63 7.76 -4.18
N CYS A 85 13.69 7.01 -3.82
CA CYS A 85 15.07 7.41 -4.08
C CYS A 85 15.35 7.56 -5.59
N ALA A 86 14.98 6.56 -6.38
CA ALA A 86 15.19 6.59 -7.83
C ALA A 86 14.43 7.75 -8.49
N SER A 87 13.16 7.94 -8.13
CA SER A 87 12.29 9.02 -8.63
C SER A 87 12.83 10.39 -8.27
N LEU A 88 13.37 10.57 -7.05
CA LEU A 88 14.00 11.81 -6.63
C LEU A 88 15.30 12.06 -7.40
N GLY A 89 16.14 11.04 -7.58
CA GLY A 89 17.36 11.13 -8.38
C GLY A 89 17.07 11.54 -9.83
N PHE A 90 16.08 10.90 -10.47
CA PHE A 90 15.63 11.28 -11.81
C PHE A 90 15.04 12.69 -11.86
N SER A 91 14.27 13.10 -10.85
CA SER A 91 13.72 14.46 -10.76
C SER A 91 14.83 15.52 -10.65
N ILE A 92 15.89 15.24 -9.89
CA ILE A 92 17.07 16.11 -9.78
C ILE A 92 17.82 16.17 -11.12
N LEU A 93 18.07 15.01 -11.75
CA LEU A 93 18.73 14.94 -13.05
C LEU A 93 17.93 15.74 -14.11
N GLN A 94 16.62 15.57 -14.14
CA GLN A 94 15.74 16.30 -15.05
C GLN A 94 15.75 17.81 -14.78
N ARG A 95 15.87 18.23 -13.52
CA ARG A 95 16.04 19.66 -13.16
C ARG A 95 17.38 20.21 -13.66
N ILE A 96 18.47 19.44 -13.53
CA ILE A 96 19.80 19.85 -14.00
C ILE A 96 19.77 20.01 -15.53
N MET A 97 19.16 19.06 -16.24
CA MET A 97 19.04 19.10 -17.70
C MET A 97 18.04 20.15 -18.20
N ASN A 98 16.95 20.38 -17.47
CA ASN A 98 15.89 21.31 -17.84
C ASN A 98 15.57 22.28 -16.69
N LYS A 99 16.21 23.46 -16.73
CA LYS A 99 16.04 24.53 -15.73
C LYS A 99 14.61 25.07 -15.62
N LYS A 100 13.71 24.76 -16.56
CA LYS A 100 12.29 25.16 -16.50
C LYS A 100 11.47 24.29 -15.54
N MET A 101 11.93 23.09 -15.22
CA MET A 101 11.26 22.19 -14.27
C MET A 101 11.51 22.68 -12.85
N ARG A 102 10.47 23.21 -12.21
CA ARG A 102 10.52 23.68 -10.81
C ARG A 102 9.65 22.78 -9.94
N LEU A 103 10.18 22.44 -8.77
CA LEU A 103 9.40 21.77 -7.72
C LEU A 103 8.19 22.63 -7.36
N LEU A 104 7.03 21.99 -7.23
CA LEU A 104 5.82 22.63 -6.72
C LEU A 104 5.98 22.80 -5.21
N ASN A 105 6.68 23.85 -4.82
CA ASN A 105 6.96 24.13 -3.43
C ASN A 105 5.78 24.86 -2.78
N VAL A 106 5.18 24.23 -1.76
CA VAL A 106 4.28 24.91 -0.84
C VAL A 106 5.05 25.10 0.47
N ARG A 107 5.51 26.33 0.72
CA ARG A 107 6.37 26.67 1.89
C ARG A 107 5.81 26.15 3.21
N ALA A 108 4.48 26.21 3.38
CA ALA A 108 3.78 25.76 4.59
C ALA A 108 3.92 24.26 4.88
N VAL A 109 4.18 23.43 3.87
CA VAL A 109 4.36 21.97 4.03
C VAL A 109 5.83 21.60 3.99
N THR A 110 6.61 22.25 3.12
CA THR A 110 8.03 21.94 2.93
C THR A 110 8.88 22.28 4.16
N LEU A 111 8.61 23.40 4.85
CA LEU A 111 9.38 23.76 6.04
C LEU A 111 9.17 22.76 7.20
N PRO A 112 7.93 22.40 7.58
CA PRO A 112 7.70 21.35 8.59
C PRO A 112 8.32 20.00 8.22
N LEU A 113 8.26 19.59 6.96
CA LEU A 113 8.86 18.32 6.53
C LEU A 113 10.38 18.33 6.63
N ILE A 114 11.04 19.44 6.30
CA ILE A 114 12.49 19.59 6.48
C ILE A 114 12.84 19.59 7.96
N ALA A 115 12.10 20.32 8.79
CA ALA A 115 12.31 20.31 10.24
C ALA A 115 12.14 18.90 10.82
N LEU A 116 11.10 18.17 10.39
CA LEU A 116 10.88 16.78 10.78
C LEU A 116 12.03 15.87 10.34
N ALA A 117 12.54 16.04 9.11
CA ALA A 117 13.70 15.28 8.63
C ALA A 117 14.94 15.53 9.51
N ILE A 118 15.19 16.79 9.88
CA ILE A 118 16.29 17.15 10.78
C ILE A 118 16.11 16.48 12.15
N VAL A 119 14.90 16.55 12.73
CA VAL A 119 14.59 15.89 14.02
C VAL A 119 14.81 14.38 13.93
N ILE A 120 14.38 13.73 12.85
CA ILE A 120 14.60 12.30 12.63
C ILE A 120 16.10 11.99 12.56
N LEU A 121 16.89 12.77 11.83
CA LEU A 121 18.34 12.55 11.72
C LEU A 121 19.04 12.72 13.07
N VAL A 122 18.73 13.78 13.81
CA VAL A 122 19.29 14.03 15.14
C VAL A 122 18.92 12.91 16.11
N THR A 123 17.64 12.51 16.15
CA THR A 123 17.19 11.42 17.03
C THR A 123 17.77 10.08 16.65
N ALA A 124 17.92 9.78 15.36
CA ALA A 124 18.58 8.56 14.89
C ALA A 124 20.06 8.54 15.28
N GLN A 125 20.77 9.68 15.19
CA GLN A 125 22.17 9.78 15.59
C GLN A 125 22.34 9.61 17.09
N LEU A 126 21.51 10.28 17.91
CA LEU A 126 21.59 10.21 19.37
C LEU A 126 21.20 8.84 19.94
N ARG A 127 20.32 8.10 19.27
CA ARG A 127 19.85 6.77 19.71
C ARG A 127 20.63 5.61 19.09
N GLY A 128 21.70 5.87 18.33
CA GLY A 128 22.50 4.83 17.67
C GLY A 128 21.75 4.09 16.56
N GLY A 129 20.72 4.71 15.97
CA GLY A 129 19.87 4.12 14.92
C GLY A 129 20.38 4.28 13.49
N ILE A 130 21.56 4.87 13.29
CA ILE A 130 22.16 5.11 11.97
C ILE A 130 23.17 3.99 11.67
N GLY A 131 22.80 3.05 10.80
CA GLY A 131 23.70 2.01 10.28
C GLY A 131 22.99 1.04 9.33
N LEU A 132 23.70 0.42 8.38
CA LEU A 132 23.13 -0.58 7.46
C LEU A 132 22.55 -1.82 8.20
N THR A 133 22.98 -2.04 9.45
CA THR A 133 22.41 -3.03 10.37
C THR A 133 21.01 -2.65 10.88
N SER A 134 20.51 -1.44 10.63
CA SER A 134 19.16 -1.02 11.04
C SER A 134 18.06 -1.42 10.05
N MET A 135 18.43 -1.79 8.82
CA MET A 135 17.48 -2.29 7.80
C MET A 135 17.31 -3.81 7.89
N GLY A 136 18.28 -4.55 8.46
CA GLY A 136 18.23 -6.02 8.57
C GLY A 136 18.62 -6.63 9.91
N GLY A 137 18.99 -5.83 10.92
CA GLY A 137 19.39 -6.28 12.26
C GLY A 137 18.31 -6.07 13.32
N GLY A 138 18.41 -6.82 14.42
CA GLY A 138 17.42 -6.94 15.51
C GLY A 138 17.14 -5.67 16.33
N SER A 139 17.60 -4.49 15.89
CA SER A 139 17.22 -3.21 16.51
C SER A 139 15.86 -2.75 15.98
N PHE A 140 14.79 -3.18 16.65
CA PHE A 140 13.37 -2.92 16.37
C PHE A 140 12.98 -1.43 16.12
N GLY A 141 13.86 -0.48 16.38
CA GLY A 141 13.61 0.97 16.21
C GLY A 141 14.20 1.59 14.94
N GLY A 142 15.28 1.04 14.37
CA GLY A 142 16.06 1.70 13.32
C GLY A 142 15.31 1.86 11.99
N ARG A 143 14.60 0.81 11.58
CA ARG A 143 13.78 0.78 10.36
C ARG A 143 12.81 1.96 10.28
N LYS A 144 12.08 2.27 11.36
CA LYS A 144 11.05 3.34 11.37
C LYS A 144 11.59 4.73 11.02
N TYR A 145 12.82 5.05 11.41
CA TYR A 145 13.46 6.32 11.04
C TYR A 145 13.74 6.40 9.55
N PHE A 146 14.25 5.30 8.97
CA PHE A 146 14.48 5.21 7.52
C PHE A 146 13.17 5.27 6.73
N GLU A 147 12.11 4.58 7.16
CA GLU A 147 10.82 4.65 6.49
C GLU A 147 10.28 6.10 6.50
N ALA A 148 10.41 6.82 7.62
CA ALA A 148 9.99 8.21 7.72
C ALA A 148 10.80 9.14 6.80
N LEU A 149 12.13 9.02 6.76
CA LEU A 149 12.98 9.81 5.86
C LEU A 149 12.67 9.54 4.39
N LEU A 150 12.52 8.27 4.02
CA LEU A 150 12.18 7.87 2.65
C LEU A 150 10.78 8.34 2.25
N ALA A 151 9.83 8.39 3.19
CA ALA A 151 8.52 8.98 2.94
C ALA A 151 8.60 10.49 2.65
N ILE A 152 9.46 11.23 3.38
CA ILE A 152 9.73 12.65 3.11
C ILE A 152 10.36 12.83 1.72
N LEU A 153 11.34 12.00 1.35
CA LEU A 153 11.93 12.02 -0.01
C LEU A 153 10.86 11.71 -1.07
N GLY A 154 10.00 10.73 -0.82
CA GLY A 154 8.90 10.37 -1.69
C GLY A 154 7.90 11.50 -1.91
N PHE A 155 7.59 12.30 -0.88
CA PHE A 155 6.78 13.51 -1.01
C PHE A 155 7.42 14.52 -1.99
N PHE A 156 8.73 14.78 -1.87
CA PHE A 156 9.43 15.68 -2.79
C PHE A 156 9.48 15.12 -4.22
N ALA A 157 9.67 13.81 -4.36
CA ALA A 157 9.65 13.13 -5.64
C ALA A 157 8.27 13.27 -6.31
N LEU A 158 7.17 13.03 -5.60
CA LEU A 158 5.81 13.17 -6.13
C LEU A 158 5.45 14.63 -6.44
N SER A 159 5.99 15.59 -5.68
CA SER A 159 5.71 17.02 -5.86
C SER A 159 6.41 17.65 -7.07
N TRP A 160 7.29 16.91 -7.76
CA TRP A 160 8.03 17.42 -8.92
C TRP A 160 7.19 17.43 -10.21
N GLN A 161 6.17 16.58 -10.32
CA GLN A 161 5.31 16.50 -11.49
C GLN A 161 3.83 16.56 -11.10
N LYS A 162 3.07 17.46 -11.72
CA LYS A 162 1.61 17.51 -11.57
C LYS A 162 0.99 16.27 -12.22
N VAL A 163 0.15 15.57 -11.47
CA VAL A 163 -0.74 14.56 -12.04
C VAL A 163 -1.77 15.27 -12.92
N PRO A 164 -1.87 14.93 -14.22
CA PRO A 164 -2.80 15.61 -15.10
C PRO A 164 -4.26 15.24 -14.71
N PRO A 165 -5.20 16.21 -14.75
CA PRO A 165 -6.54 16.05 -14.16
C PRO A 165 -7.34 14.91 -14.81
N HIS A 166 -7.16 14.68 -16.12
CA HIS A 166 -7.85 13.59 -16.83
C HIS A 166 -7.43 12.19 -16.38
N ARG A 167 -6.22 12.04 -15.80
CA ARG A 167 -5.75 10.75 -15.29
C ARG A 167 -5.85 10.63 -13.77
N ALA A 168 -6.16 11.71 -13.05
CA ALA A 168 -6.16 11.72 -11.59
C ALA A 168 -6.97 10.56 -10.99
N ALA A 169 -8.16 10.29 -11.52
CA ALA A 169 -9.00 9.17 -11.07
C ALA A 169 -8.37 7.78 -11.28
N LEU A 170 -7.57 7.61 -12.34
CA LEU A 170 -6.82 6.38 -12.59
C LEU A 170 -5.67 6.22 -11.59
N TYR A 171 -4.90 7.27 -11.34
CA TYR A 171 -3.79 7.23 -10.37
C TYR A 171 -4.28 6.98 -8.94
N VAL A 172 -5.37 7.63 -8.53
CA VAL A 172 -6.05 7.37 -7.25
C VAL A 172 -6.55 5.93 -7.19
N GLY A 173 -7.11 5.42 -8.29
CA GLY A 173 -7.53 4.04 -8.40
C GLY A 173 -6.40 3.04 -8.20
N LEU A 174 -5.30 3.22 -8.94
CA LEU A 174 -4.12 2.36 -8.82
C LEU A 174 -3.48 2.44 -7.43
N PHE A 175 -3.42 3.64 -6.83
CA PHE A 175 -2.91 3.82 -5.47
C PHE A 175 -3.73 3.02 -4.46
N PHE A 176 -5.06 3.13 -4.48
CA PHE A 176 -5.86 2.37 -3.53
C PHE A 176 -5.86 0.88 -3.84
N LEU A 177 -6.05 0.47 -5.09
CA LEU A 177 -6.09 -0.94 -5.49
C LEU A 177 -4.77 -1.67 -5.24
N ALA A 178 -3.63 -0.97 -5.29
CA ALA A 178 -2.34 -1.53 -4.90
C ALA A 178 -2.34 -2.06 -3.45
N GLY A 179 -3.16 -1.48 -2.57
CA GLY A 179 -3.34 -1.97 -1.19
C GLY A 179 -3.97 -3.36 -1.08
N LEU A 180 -4.55 -3.92 -2.16
CA LEU A 180 -5.01 -5.32 -2.16
C LEU A 180 -3.85 -6.30 -1.98
N THR A 181 -2.62 -5.89 -2.29
CA THR A 181 -1.42 -6.71 -2.09
C THR A 181 -1.17 -7.09 -0.62
N HIS A 182 -1.75 -6.36 0.34
CA HIS A 182 -1.72 -6.74 1.76
C HIS A 182 -2.29 -8.14 2.01
N ALA A 183 -3.31 -8.58 1.25
CA ALA A 183 -3.93 -9.89 1.43
C ALA A 183 -3.02 -11.03 0.94
N ILE A 184 -2.06 -10.75 0.06
CA ILE A 184 -1.21 -11.78 -0.57
C ILE A 184 -0.35 -12.49 0.48
N SER A 185 0.11 -11.79 1.53
CA SER A 185 0.87 -12.41 2.61
C SER A 185 0.08 -13.50 3.35
N ASN A 186 -1.20 -13.27 3.65
CA ASN A 186 -2.06 -14.26 4.29
C ASN A 186 -2.45 -15.40 3.33
N LEU A 187 -2.69 -15.07 2.05
CA LEU A 187 -2.97 -16.07 1.02
C LEU A 187 -1.77 -16.98 0.76
N ALA A 188 -0.55 -16.43 0.74
CA ALA A 188 0.69 -17.20 0.58
C ALA A 188 0.87 -18.22 1.71
N TYR A 189 0.60 -17.80 2.96
CA TYR A 189 0.62 -18.70 4.11
C TYR A 189 -0.46 -19.80 4.00
N ALA A 190 -1.71 -19.41 3.74
CA ALA A 190 -2.83 -20.35 3.67
C ALA A 190 -2.71 -21.37 2.52
N SER A 191 -2.09 -20.98 1.40
CA SER A 191 -1.88 -21.85 0.23
C SER A 191 -0.60 -22.70 0.29
N GLY A 192 0.27 -22.47 1.29
CA GLY A 192 1.57 -23.14 1.38
C GLY A 192 2.59 -22.68 0.32
N VAL A 193 2.33 -21.57 -0.38
CA VAL A 193 3.17 -21.07 -1.45
C VAL A 193 4.23 -20.10 -0.89
N TYR A 194 5.20 -20.65 -0.16
CA TYR A 194 6.17 -19.86 0.62
C TYR A 194 7.14 -19.02 -0.22
N TRP A 195 7.35 -19.33 -1.51
CA TRP A 195 8.22 -18.54 -2.37
C TRP A 195 7.69 -17.10 -2.57
N LEU A 196 6.37 -16.88 -2.42
CA LEU A 196 5.77 -15.55 -2.47
C LEU A 196 6.32 -14.63 -1.37
N PHE A 197 6.82 -15.18 -0.25
CA PHE A 197 7.42 -14.39 0.82
C PHE A 197 8.74 -13.72 0.46
N TRP A 198 9.31 -14.06 -0.69
CA TRP A 198 10.44 -13.31 -1.22
C TRP A 198 9.95 -11.92 -1.67
N ILE A 199 8.81 -11.87 -2.37
CA ILE A 199 8.26 -10.64 -2.96
C ILE A 199 7.35 -9.89 -1.97
N PHE A 200 6.60 -10.61 -1.15
CA PHE A 200 5.63 -10.06 -0.20
C PHE A 200 6.11 -10.29 1.24
N PRO A 201 6.11 -9.28 2.12
CA PRO A 201 6.60 -9.44 3.49
C PRO A 201 5.76 -10.44 4.28
N VAL A 202 6.45 -11.22 5.12
CA VAL A 202 5.84 -12.15 6.07
C VAL A 202 5.12 -11.40 7.20
N ASP A 203 5.48 -10.14 7.47
CA ASP A 203 4.99 -9.33 8.60
C ASP A 203 3.46 -9.41 8.81
N TYR A 204 2.66 -9.44 7.74
CA TYR A 204 1.19 -9.50 7.79
C TYR A 204 0.62 -10.91 8.02
N ALA A 205 1.42 -11.95 7.76
CA ALA A 205 1.10 -13.33 8.08
C ALA A 205 1.54 -13.73 9.49
N VAL A 206 2.44 -12.98 10.14
CA VAL A 206 2.95 -13.30 11.50
C VAL A 206 1.83 -13.46 12.53
N ALA A 207 0.84 -12.57 12.51
CA ALA A 207 -0.30 -12.67 13.43
C ALA A 207 -1.14 -13.96 13.21
N GLN A 208 -1.19 -14.45 11.97
CA GLN A 208 -1.86 -15.72 11.63
C GLN A 208 -1.02 -16.91 12.09
N ILE A 209 0.29 -16.89 11.81
CA ILE A 209 1.26 -17.91 12.27
C ILE A 209 1.23 -18.03 13.80
N GLN A 210 1.28 -16.90 14.51
CA GLN A 210 1.24 -16.89 15.98
C GLN A 210 -0.06 -17.47 16.54
N ALA A 211 -1.19 -17.26 15.86
CA ALA A 211 -2.44 -17.89 16.25
C ALA A 211 -2.33 -19.41 16.07
N ASP A 212 -1.94 -19.88 14.89
CA ASP A 212 -1.93 -21.30 14.54
C ASP A 212 -0.94 -22.15 15.38
N TYR A 213 0.16 -21.55 15.84
CA TYR A 213 1.16 -22.22 16.70
C TYR A 213 0.95 -22.01 18.21
N SER A 214 -0.08 -21.28 18.63
CA SER A 214 -0.33 -21.08 20.07
C SER A 214 -0.97 -22.32 20.70
N VAL A 215 -0.30 -22.87 21.72
CA VAL A 215 -0.66 -24.12 22.44
C VAL A 215 -1.93 -23.96 23.30
N GLN A 216 -2.43 -22.74 23.48
CA GLN A 216 -3.70 -22.49 24.15
C GLN A 216 -4.84 -22.67 23.15
N ASP A 217 -5.88 -23.42 23.52
CA ASP A 217 -7.21 -23.50 22.85
C ASP A 217 -7.94 -22.13 22.71
N ARG A 218 -7.23 -21.03 22.96
CA ARG A 218 -7.64 -19.63 22.87
C ARG A 218 -7.06 -18.93 21.63
N ALA A 219 -6.43 -19.68 20.74
CA ALA A 219 -5.92 -19.23 19.47
C ALA A 219 -7.05 -18.84 18.51
N PHE A 220 -7.29 -17.54 18.28
CA PHE A 220 -8.25 -17.11 17.27
C PHE A 220 -7.53 -16.70 15.99
N LEU A 221 -8.06 -17.11 14.84
CA LEU A 221 -7.47 -16.85 13.52
C LEU A 221 -7.42 -15.34 13.24
N ARG A 222 -6.20 -14.79 13.07
CA ARG A 222 -5.95 -13.35 12.86
C ARG A 222 -5.44 -13.08 11.45
N LEU A 223 -6.33 -12.62 10.57
CA LEU A 223 -5.99 -12.29 9.18
C LEU A 223 -5.62 -10.81 9.02
N SER A 224 -4.45 -10.41 9.52
CA SER A 224 -4.06 -9.00 9.52
C SER A 224 -3.95 -8.39 8.12
N GLY A 225 -3.32 -9.09 7.16
CA GLY A 225 -3.18 -8.60 5.80
C GLY A 225 -4.53 -8.49 5.07
N VAL A 226 -5.47 -9.40 5.34
CA VAL A 226 -6.83 -9.32 4.78
C VAL A 226 -7.57 -8.10 5.36
N ALA A 227 -7.46 -7.86 6.67
CA ALA A 227 -8.09 -6.71 7.31
C ALA A 227 -7.64 -5.38 6.69
N PHE A 228 -6.33 -5.20 6.50
CA PHE A 228 -5.78 -4.00 5.85
C PHE A 228 -6.09 -3.94 4.35
N ALA A 229 -6.11 -5.09 3.66
CA ALA A 229 -6.49 -5.14 2.24
C ALA A 229 -7.92 -4.67 2.00
N CYS A 230 -8.86 -4.88 2.94
CA CYS A 230 -10.22 -4.37 2.83
C CYS A 230 -10.29 -2.83 2.82
N MET A 231 -9.28 -2.13 3.34
CA MET A 231 -9.20 -0.67 3.27
C MET A 231 -9.05 -0.16 1.83
N ALA A 232 -8.37 -0.93 0.96
CA ALA A 232 -8.16 -0.57 -0.44
C ALA A 232 -9.48 -0.37 -1.23
N PRO A 233 -10.37 -1.37 -1.36
CA PRO A 233 -11.63 -1.19 -2.08
C PRO A 233 -12.56 -0.20 -1.37
N PHE A 234 -12.53 -0.13 -0.04
CA PHE A 234 -13.33 0.83 0.74
C PHE A 234 -12.97 2.28 0.40
N CYS A 235 -11.68 2.63 0.54
CA CYS A 235 -11.19 3.97 0.20
C CYS A 235 -11.29 4.25 -1.31
N PHE A 236 -11.14 3.25 -2.17
CA PHE A 236 -11.31 3.42 -3.60
C PHE A 236 -12.74 3.85 -3.98
N VAL A 237 -13.76 3.18 -3.42
CA VAL A 237 -15.17 3.53 -3.67
C VAL A 237 -15.48 4.93 -3.14
N LEU A 238 -15.03 5.26 -1.93
CA LEU A 238 -15.25 6.58 -1.34
C LEU A 238 -14.52 7.69 -2.12
N ALA A 239 -13.27 7.48 -2.52
CA ALA A 239 -12.50 8.47 -3.27
C ALA A 239 -13.09 8.75 -4.66
N ARG A 240 -13.76 7.77 -5.28
CA ARG A 240 -14.31 7.91 -6.64
C ARG A 240 -15.75 8.37 -6.69
N TYR A 241 -16.59 7.91 -5.75
CA TYR A 241 -18.04 8.17 -5.78
C TYR A 241 -18.55 8.99 -4.60
N GLY A 242 -17.74 9.13 -3.55
CA GLY A 242 -18.19 9.71 -2.30
C GLY A 242 -19.24 8.86 -1.58
N VAL A 243 -19.74 9.39 -0.47
CA VAL A 243 -20.83 8.76 0.29
C VAL A 243 -22.15 8.93 -0.44
N ARG A 244 -22.37 10.09 -1.06
CA ARG A 244 -23.59 10.33 -1.86
C ARG A 244 -23.70 9.38 -3.05
N GLY A 245 -22.63 9.21 -3.83
CA GLY A 245 -22.67 8.37 -5.04
C GLY A 245 -22.59 6.86 -4.77
N SER A 246 -22.26 6.46 -3.54
CA SER A 246 -22.34 5.06 -3.11
C SER A 246 -23.75 4.67 -2.63
N LEU A 247 -24.50 5.61 -2.04
CA LEU A 247 -25.87 5.42 -1.53
C LEU A 247 -26.99 5.91 -2.47
N ASP A 248 -26.67 6.38 -3.67
CA ASP A 248 -27.66 6.91 -4.62
C ASP A 248 -28.45 5.81 -5.34
N PHE A 249 -29.55 5.32 -4.78
CA PHE A 249 -30.39 4.27 -5.40
C PHE A 249 -31.15 4.68 -6.68
N THR A 250 -30.94 5.90 -7.18
CA THR A 250 -31.67 6.45 -8.33
C THR A 250 -31.12 5.96 -9.69
N ARG A 251 -29.89 5.44 -9.74
CA ARG A 251 -29.30 4.94 -11.00
C ARG A 251 -29.79 3.52 -11.31
N ASN A 252 -30.01 3.25 -12.60
CA ASN A 252 -30.40 1.92 -13.10
C ASN A 252 -29.46 0.85 -12.56
N PHE A 253 -30.05 -0.14 -11.87
CA PHE A 253 -29.36 -1.35 -11.45
C PHE A 253 -28.77 -2.04 -12.68
N SER A 254 -27.45 -2.20 -12.69
CA SER A 254 -26.75 -2.93 -13.75
C SER A 254 -26.15 -4.18 -13.15
N PHE A 255 -26.45 -5.33 -13.75
CA PHE A 255 -25.93 -6.62 -13.28
C PHE A 255 -24.41 -6.70 -13.38
N SER A 256 -23.80 -6.04 -14.38
CA SER A 256 -22.35 -6.05 -14.57
C SER A 256 -21.62 -5.26 -13.46
N PRO A 257 -20.62 -5.84 -12.77
CA PRO A 257 -19.90 -5.17 -11.68
C PRO A 257 -18.99 -4.03 -12.14
N PHE A 258 -18.42 -4.15 -13.33
CA PHE A 258 -17.42 -3.21 -13.86
C PHE A 258 -17.90 -2.55 -15.15
N ARG A 259 -17.60 -1.26 -15.29
CA ARG A 259 -17.80 -0.49 -16.53
C ARG A 259 -16.54 0.29 -16.85
N PHE A 260 -16.02 0.14 -18.06
CA PHE A 260 -14.74 0.74 -18.50
C PHE A 260 -14.90 1.99 -19.38
N ARG A 261 -16.12 2.53 -19.54
CA ARG A 261 -16.36 3.66 -20.46
C ARG A 261 -15.94 4.99 -19.80
N GLY A 262 -14.73 5.46 -20.11
CA GLY A 262 -14.15 6.71 -19.58
C GLY A 262 -13.33 6.57 -18.29
N GLY A 263 -13.13 5.35 -17.80
CA GLY A 263 -12.32 5.04 -16.61
C GLY A 263 -12.80 3.76 -15.88
N PHE A 264 -12.13 3.37 -14.80
CA PHE A 264 -12.50 2.19 -13.99
C PHE A 264 -13.71 2.49 -13.09
N GLU A 265 -14.92 2.19 -13.57
CA GLU A 265 -16.15 2.41 -12.82
C GLU A 265 -16.78 1.12 -12.25
N ILE A 266 -17.37 1.23 -11.06
CA ILE A 266 -18.13 0.16 -10.39
C ILE A 266 -19.60 0.52 -10.53
N ASN A 267 -20.46 -0.41 -10.93
CA ASN A 267 -21.90 -0.16 -11.06
C ASN A 267 -22.64 -0.34 -9.72
N GLN A 268 -23.86 0.17 -9.63
CA GLN A 268 -24.78 -0.21 -8.56
C GLN A 268 -25.48 -1.54 -8.92
N PRO A 269 -25.67 -2.46 -7.94
CA PRO A 269 -25.51 -2.30 -6.48
C PRO A 269 -24.09 -2.63 -5.94
N TRP A 270 -23.16 -3.03 -6.81
CA TRP A 270 -21.83 -3.50 -6.42
C TRP A 270 -21.00 -2.51 -5.60
N ARG A 271 -21.22 -1.20 -5.72
CA ARG A 271 -20.60 -0.18 -4.84
C ARG A 271 -20.94 -0.37 -3.37
N LEU A 272 -22.24 -0.51 -3.08
CA LEU A 272 -22.73 -0.66 -1.71
C LEU A 272 -22.30 -2.02 -1.16
N MET A 273 -22.40 -3.07 -1.98
CA MET A 273 -21.92 -4.40 -1.61
C MET A 273 -20.41 -4.42 -1.34
N ALA A 274 -19.61 -3.68 -2.12
CA ALA A 274 -18.17 -3.56 -1.88
C ALA A 274 -17.87 -2.83 -0.56
N LEU A 275 -18.61 -1.78 -0.20
CA LEU A 275 -18.44 -1.08 1.08
C LEU A 275 -18.83 -1.98 2.26
N ILE A 276 -20.02 -2.56 2.23
CA ILE A 276 -20.52 -3.44 3.31
C ILE A 276 -19.63 -4.69 3.42
N GLY A 277 -19.30 -5.30 2.28
CA GLY A 277 -18.42 -6.47 2.21
C GLY A 277 -17.02 -6.17 2.74
N ALA A 278 -16.43 -5.01 2.39
CA ALA A 278 -15.13 -4.61 2.92
C ALA A 278 -15.17 -4.44 4.44
N VAL A 279 -16.21 -3.82 5.00
CA VAL A 279 -16.38 -3.69 6.45
C VAL A 279 -16.56 -5.06 7.09
N ALA A 280 -17.45 -5.91 6.56
CA ALA A 280 -17.70 -7.25 7.10
C ALA A 280 -16.44 -8.13 7.10
N VAL A 281 -15.72 -8.19 5.98
CA VAL A 281 -14.46 -8.96 5.90
C VAL A 281 -13.39 -8.36 6.81
N SER A 282 -13.32 -7.03 6.96
CA SER A 282 -12.37 -6.40 7.88
C SER A 282 -12.62 -6.78 9.35
N THR A 283 -13.89 -6.95 9.76
CA THR A 283 -14.23 -7.40 11.11
C THR A 283 -13.80 -8.84 11.37
N TYR A 284 -13.77 -9.69 10.34
CA TYR A 284 -13.26 -11.06 10.44
C TYR A 284 -11.74 -11.10 10.68
N GLY A 285 -11.02 -10.03 10.33
CA GLY A 285 -9.59 -9.90 10.60
C GLY A 285 -9.21 -9.76 12.08
N GLY A 286 -10.17 -9.44 12.96
CA GLY A 286 -9.96 -9.37 14.41
C GLY A 286 -9.28 -8.09 14.94
N PHE A 287 -9.08 -7.08 14.09
CA PHE A 287 -8.48 -5.79 14.48
C PHE A 287 -9.55 -4.72 14.66
N ARG A 288 -9.69 -4.16 15.88
CA ARG A 288 -10.66 -3.09 16.19
C ARG A 288 -10.38 -1.80 15.45
N SER A 289 -9.10 -1.47 15.28
CA SER A 289 -8.67 -0.21 14.68
C SER A 289 -9.11 -0.07 13.22
N VAL A 290 -9.28 -1.18 12.49
CA VAL A 290 -9.61 -1.14 11.06
C VAL A 290 -11.07 -0.73 10.82
N PRO A 291 -12.10 -1.38 11.40
CA PRO A 291 -13.48 -0.91 11.29
C PRO A 291 -13.68 0.48 11.87
N VAL A 292 -13.02 0.81 12.98
CA VAL A 292 -13.08 2.16 13.59
C VAL A 292 -12.53 3.21 12.62
N LEU A 293 -11.38 2.94 11.98
CA LEU A 293 -10.78 3.85 11.01
C LEU A 293 -11.65 3.98 9.75
N MET A 294 -12.21 2.88 9.23
CA MET A 294 -13.16 2.91 8.12
C MET A 294 -14.40 3.76 8.46
N GLY A 295 -14.96 3.56 9.66
CA GLY A 295 -16.08 4.35 10.17
C GLY A 295 -15.73 5.84 10.28
N LEU A 296 -14.56 6.17 10.82
CA LEU A 296 -14.08 7.54 10.93
C LEU A 296 -13.91 8.19 9.54
N ILE A 297 -13.29 7.51 8.59
CA ILE A 297 -13.14 7.99 7.21
C ILE A 297 -14.52 8.24 6.59
N PHE A 298 -15.47 7.31 6.77
CA PHE A 298 -16.83 7.47 6.27
C PHE A 298 -17.54 8.67 6.90
N ILE A 299 -17.44 8.84 8.21
CA ILE A 299 -18.05 9.96 8.94
C ILE A 299 -17.46 11.29 8.46
N VAL A 300 -16.13 11.40 8.40
CA VAL A 300 -15.45 12.62 7.92
C VAL A 300 -15.90 12.95 6.50
N GLN A 301 -15.92 11.97 5.60
CA GLN A 301 -16.38 12.17 4.23
C GLN A 301 -17.86 12.58 4.17
N PHE A 302 -18.71 11.98 5.01
CA PHE A 302 -20.13 12.31 5.12
C PHE A 302 -20.35 13.77 5.56
N PHE A 303 -19.55 14.26 6.52
CA PHE A 303 -19.57 15.66 6.94
C PHE A 303 -19.04 16.61 5.86
N LEU A 304 -17.95 16.26 5.17
CA LEU A 304 -17.38 17.04 4.07
C LEU A 304 -18.35 17.18 2.90
N GLU A 305 -19.10 16.12 2.59
CA GLU A 305 -20.17 16.13 1.57
C GLU A 305 -21.46 16.83 2.05
N ARG A 306 -21.48 17.34 3.28
CA ARG A 306 -22.61 18.04 3.92
C ARG A 306 -23.89 17.21 3.98
N LEU A 307 -23.77 15.87 4.00
CA LEU A 307 -24.91 14.96 3.99
C LEU A 307 -25.67 14.92 5.32
N TYR A 308 -25.10 15.49 6.40
CA TYR A 308 -25.78 15.65 7.68
C TYR A 308 -27.06 16.50 7.60
N LYS A 309 -27.19 17.36 6.58
CA LYS A 309 -28.40 18.15 6.33
C LYS A 309 -29.49 17.40 5.56
N THR A 310 -29.20 16.18 5.11
CA THR A 310 -30.10 15.41 4.24
C THR A 310 -30.79 14.28 5.01
N LYS A 311 -31.89 13.76 4.45
CA LYS A 311 -32.62 12.60 5.01
C LYS A 311 -31.74 11.34 5.14
N LEU A 312 -30.59 11.29 4.46
CA LEU A 312 -29.63 10.19 4.56
C LEU A 312 -29.08 10.02 5.98
N LEU A 313 -28.91 11.10 6.76
CA LEU A 313 -28.46 10.98 8.14
C LEU A 313 -29.44 10.15 8.98
N PHE A 314 -30.73 10.49 8.92
CA PHE A 314 -31.77 9.79 9.67
C PHE A 314 -31.95 8.35 9.19
N MET A 315 -31.85 8.11 7.88
CA MET A 315 -31.88 6.74 7.33
C MET A 315 -30.70 5.89 7.81
N LEU A 316 -29.47 6.43 7.79
CA LEU A 316 -28.28 5.72 8.25
C LEU A 316 -28.29 5.49 9.75
N LEU A 317 -28.74 6.47 10.55
CA LEU A 317 -28.91 6.30 11.99
C LEU A 317 -29.97 5.24 12.30
N GLY A 318 -31.13 5.30 11.65
CA GLY A 318 -32.19 4.29 11.82
C GLY A 318 -31.71 2.88 11.44
N LEU A 319 -31.04 2.74 10.29
CA LEU A 319 -30.44 1.48 9.88
C LEU A 319 -29.33 1.01 10.84
N GLY A 320 -28.52 1.92 11.35
CA GLY A 320 -27.49 1.62 12.34
C GLY A 320 -28.09 1.12 13.66
N PHE A 321 -29.14 1.75 14.17
CA PHE A 321 -29.85 1.30 15.36
C PHE A 321 -30.54 -0.04 15.14
N LEU A 322 -31.14 -0.28 13.97
CA LEU A 322 -31.75 -1.56 13.63
C LEU A 322 -30.71 -2.68 13.52
N THR A 323 -29.58 -2.43 12.85
CA THR A 323 -28.51 -3.42 12.71
C THR A 323 -27.82 -3.69 14.05
N ALA A 324 -27.58 -2.67 14.87
CA ALA A 324 -27.07 -2.85 16.23
C ALA A 324 -28.08 -3.61 17.10
N GLY A 325 -29.35 -3.23 17.09
CA GLY A 325 -30.42 -3.92 17.83
C GLY A 325 -30.59 -5.38 17.42
N ALA A 326 -30.36 -5.71 16.15
CA ALA A 326 -30.41 -7.09 15.66
C ALA A 326 -29.13 -7.88 15.96
N LEU A 327 -27.93 -7.27 15.88
CA LEU A 327 -26.65 -7.98 16.01
C LEU A 327 -26.16 -8.11 17.46
N LEU A 328 -26.41 -7.11 18.30
CA LEU A 328 -25.95 -7.09 19.70
C LEU A 328 -26.50 -8.28 20.53
N PRO A 329 -27.76 -8.73 20.37
CA PRO A 329 -28.27 -9.90 21.10
C PRO A 329 -27.64 -11.23 20.68
N PHE A 330 -27.09 -11.31 19.46
CA PHE A 330 -26.43 -12.52 18.94
C PHE A 330 -24.90 -12.45 19.01
N SER A 331 -24.35 -11.48 19.75
CA SER A 331 -22.91 -11.26 19.87
C SER A 331 -22.15 -12.51 20.33
N ASP A 332 -22.75 -13.28 21.23
CA ASP A 332 -22.16 -14.50 21.81
C ASP A 332 -21.99 -15.64 20.80
N ARG A 333 -22.73 -15.60 19.67
CA ARG A 333 -22.67 -16.60 18.59
C ARG A 333 -21.83 -16.17 17.40
N LEU A 334 -21.26 -14.96 17.40
CA LEU A 334 -20.42 -14.48 16.31
C LEU A 334 -19.04 -15.15 16.34
N PRO A 335 -18.35 -15.27 15.19
CA PRO A 335 -16.97 -15.74 15.15
C PRO A 335 -16.06 -14.91 16.06
N LEU A 336 -15.08 -15.56 16.68
CA LEU A 336 -14.26 -14.96 17.76
C LEU A 336 -13.46 -13.73 17.27
N GLY A 337 -13.05 -13.70 16.00
CA GLY A 337 -12.46 -12.51 15.37
C GLY A 337 -13.42 -11.31 15.31
N VAL A 338 -14.69 -11.56 14.98
CA VAL A 338 -15.74 -10.52 14.93
C VAL A 338 -16.09 -10.05 16.35
N GLN A 339 -16.17 -10.96 17.32
CA GLN A 339 -16.38 -10.59 18.73
C GLN A 339 -15.26 -9.65 19.24
N ARG A 340 -14.01 -9.90 18.87
CA ARG A 340 -12.87 -9.03 19.22
C ARG A 340 -12.95 -7.66 18.57
N ALA A 341 -13.36 -7.61 17.30
CA ALA A 341 -13.50 -6.36 16.56
C ALA A 341 -14.60 -5.47 17.15
N ILE A 342 -15.64 -6.06 17.76
CA ILE A 342 -16.81 -5.37 18.33
C ILE A 342 -16.64 -5.10 19.84
N SER A 343 -15.64 -5.70 20.51
CA SER A 343 -15.46 -5.59 21.97
C SER A 343 -15.13 -4.17 22.50
N PHE A 344 -15.08 -3.15 21.65
CA PHE A 344 -15.08 -1.75 22.08
C PHE A 344 -16.47 -1.26 22.54
N LEU A 345 -17.53 -1.96 22.15
CA LEU A 345 -18.90 -1.74 22.61
C LEU A 345 -19.18 -2.54 23.90
N PRO A 346 -20.08 -2.08 24.78
CA PRO A 346 -20.47 -2.80 26.00
C PRO A 346 -21.36 -4.00 25.66
N VAL A 347 -20.73 -5.09 25.19
CA VAL A 347 -21.41 -6.29 24.68
C VAL A 347 -20.87 -7.53 25.40
N LYS A 348 -21.72 -8.55 25.57
CA LYS A 348 -21.27 -9.86 26.04
C LYS A 348 -20.37 -10.49 24.98
N VAL A 349 -19.16 -10.81 25.40
CA VAL A 349 -18.07 -11.34 24.58
C VAL A 349 -17.45 -12.50 25.36
N ASN A 350 -16.99 -13.53 24.66
CA ASN A 350 -16.36 -14.69 25.30
C ASN A 350 -15.19 -14.24 26.22
N PRO A 351 -15.04 -14.80 27.44
CA PRO A 351 -13.99 -14.41 28.38
C PRO A 351 -12.58 -14.39 27.78
N SER A 352 -12.28 -15.35 26.90
CA SER A 352 -11.01 -15.46 26.17
C SER A 352 -10.70 -14.25 25.27
N VAL A 353 -11.72 -13.68 24.64
CA VAL A 353 -11.61 -12.48 23.78
C VAL A 353 -11.55 -11.21 24.64
N SER A 354 -12.21 -11.19 25.79
CA SER A 354 -12.13 -10.06 26.75
C SER A 354 -10.71 -9.92 27.32
N TYR A 355 -10.05 -11.00 27.75
CA TYR A 355 -8.68 -10.91 28.27
C TYR A 355 -7.66 -10.40 27.23
N ASP A 356 -7.71 -10.90 25.99
CA ASP A 356 -6.87 -10.39 24.89
C ASP A 356 -7.26 -8.95 24.49
N ALA A 357 -8.52 -8.56 24.73
CA ALA A 357 -8.98 -7.19 24.55
C ALA A 357 -8.41 -6.17 25.51
N TRP A 358 -8.14 -6.58 26.75
CA TRP A 358 -7.54 -5.73 27.77
C TRP A 358 -6.01 -5.67 27.65
N ALA A 359 -5.39 -6.70 27.06
CA ALA A 359 -3.94 -6.79 26.88
C ALA A 359 -3.40 -6.09 25.62
N SER A 360 -4.28 -5.67 24.70
CA SER A 360 -3.94 -4.99 23.43
C SER A 360 -4.55 -3.61 23.34
#